data_AF-A0A522XTJ0-F1
#
_entry.id   AF-A0A522XTJ0-F1
#
_cell.length_a   1.000
_cell.length_b   1.000
_cell.length_c   1.000
_cell.angle_alpha   90.00
_cell.angle_beta   90.00
_cell.angle_gamma   90.00
#
_symmetry.space_group_name_H-M   'P 1'
#
loop_
_entity.id
_entity.type
_entity.pdbx_description
1 polymer ?
#
loop_
_entity_poly.entity_id
_entity_poly.type
_entity_poly.pdbx_seq_one_letter_code
_entity_poly.pdbx_strand_id
1 'polypeptide(L)'
;MSEQVEPKAKELKISTRLVLDEKEVAVVSKTFTVSEEQRTEDEEKPVKTIDSTLAEFLEEVADTANQGGYGVNKKSLMNAAASLLLFIIKNDEDETVIDVELEKPMEKKENGDDKKNDS
;
A
#
# COMPACT_ATOMS: atom_id res chain seq x y z
N MET A 1 20.93 -32.52 -21.16
CA MET A 1 19.57 -32.15 -20.74
C MET A 1 19.72 -30.92 -19.88
N SER A 2 19.19 -29.78 -20.31
CA SER A 2 19.23 -28.57 -19.49
C SER A 2 18.07 -28.68 -18.50
N GLU A 3 18.37 -28.82 -17.21
CA GLU A 3 17.39 -28.55 -16.16
C GLU A 3 17.04 -27.07 -16.29
N GLN A 4 15.86 -26.81 -16.84
CA GLN A 4 15.27 -25.48 -16.82
C GLN A 4 14.85 -25.27 -15.37
N VAL A 5 15.63 -24.48 -14.62
CA VAL A 5 15.23 -24.03 -13.28
C VAL A 5 13.98 -23.20 -13.48
N GLU A 6 12.80 -23.76 -13.17
CA GLU A 6 11.57 -22.99 -13.10
C GLU A 6 11.82 -21.82 -12.13
N PRO A 7 11.61 -20.56 -12.55
CA PRO A 7 11.62 -19.47 -11.61
C PRO A 7 10.50 -19.75 -10.60
N LYS A 8 10.85 -20.11 -9.36
CA LYS A 8 9.91 -20.32 -8.27
C LYS A 8 9.36 -18.98 -7.81
N ALA A 9 8.55 -18.37 -8.66
CA ALA A 9 7.78 -17.20 -8.32
C ALA A 9 6.75 -17.61 -7.27
N LYS A 10 6.66 -16.85 -6.19
CA LYS A 10 5.71 -17.09 -5.10
C LYS A 10 4.59 -16.06 -5.15
N GLU A 11 3.35 -16.53 -5.07
CA GLU A 11 2.21 -15.64 -4.89
C GLU A 11 2.15 -15.17 -3.43
N LEU A 12 2.02 -13.87 -3.25
CA LEU A 12 1.91 -13.21 -1.98
C LEU A 12 0.63 -12.37 -1.96
N LYS A 13 -0.27 -12.67 -1.04
CA LYS A 13 -1.48 -11.87 -0.84
C LYS A 13 -1.26 -10.86 0.27
N ILE A 14 -1.57 -9.60 0.00
CA ILE A 14 -1.44 -8.52 0.96
C ILE A 14 -2.81 -7.88 1.10
N SER A 15 -3.24 -7.67 2.35
CA SER A 15 -4.48 -6.99 2.67
C SER A 15 -4.20 -5.81 3.60
N THR A 16 -4.65 -4.62 3.21
CA THR A 16 -4.57 -3.41 4.03
C THR A 16 -5.95 -3.09 4.57
N ARG A 17 -6.09 -3.06 5.90
CA ARG A 17 -7.30 -2.59 6.57
C ARG A 17 -7.18 -1.10 6.82
N LEU A 18 -8.15 -0.33 6.34
CA LEU A 18 -8.26 1.08 6.65
C LEU A 18 -9.04 1.22 7.94
N VAL A 19 -8.43 1.82 8.95
CA VAL A 19 -8.96 1.90 10.32
C VAL A 19 -9.16 3.36 10.72
N LEU A 20 -10.36 3.70 11.19
CA LEU A 20 -10.68 5.01 11.76
C LEU A 20 -11.31 4.82 13.14
N ASP A 21 -10.76 5.48 14.16
CA ASP A 21 -11.25 5.38 15.56
C ASP A 21 -11.46 3.91 16.00
N GLU A 22 -10.45 3.06 15.73
CA GLU A 22 -10.45 1.61 16.02
C GLU A 22 -11.49 0.78 15.24
N LYS A 23 -12.16 1.38 14.25
CA LYS A 23 -13.12 0.69 13.39
C LYS A 23 -12.56 0.50 11.98
N GLU A 24 -12.68 -0.72 11.47
CA GLU A 24 -12.44 -1.00 10.05
C GLU A 24 -13.50 -0.28 9.20
N VAL A 25 -13.05 0.50 8.22
CA VAL A 25 -13.94 1.20 7.28
C VAL A 25 -13.88 0.63 5.87
N ALA A 26 -12.75 0.03 5.49
CA ALA A 26 -12.55 -0.61 4.20
C ALA A 26 -11.35 -1.57 4.25
N VAL A 27 -11.30 -2.51 3.31
CA VAL A 27 -10.17 -3.42 3.11
C VAL A 27 -9.77 -3.38 1.64
N VAL A 28 -8.49 -3.16 1.39
CA VAL A 28 -7.88 -3.18 0.05
C VAL A 28 -6.94 -4.38 0.00
N SER A 29 -7.10 -5.28 -0.96
CA SER A 29 -6.26 -6.48 -1.09
C SER A 29 -5.73 -6.63 -2.50
N LYS A 30 -4.46 -6.99 -2.62
CA LYS A 30 -3.80 -7.26 -3.89
C LYS A 30 -2.88 -8.47 -3.73
N THR A 31 -2.84 -9.30 -4.77
CA THR A 31 -1.89 -10.41 -4.87
C THR A 31 -0.71 -9.98 -5.73
N PHE A 32 0.49 -10.32 -5.27
CA PHE A 32 1.77 -9.98 -5.85
C PHE A 32 2.50 -11.27 -6.19
N THR A 33 3.24 -11.27 -7.28
CA THR A 33 4.13 -12.38 -7.62
C THR A 33 5.54 -11.93 -7.29
N VAL A 34 6.16 -12.52 -6.27
CA VAL A 34 7.53 -12.20 -5.82
C VAL A 34 8.49 -13.23 -6.40
N SER A 35 9.54 -12.78 -7.09
CA SER A 35 10.62 -13.67 -7.53
C SER A 35 11.63 -13.90 -6.40
N GLU A 36 12.31 -15.06 -6.37
CA GLU A 36 13.37 -15.33 -5.37
C GLU A 36 14.50 -14.30 -5.40
N GLU A 37 14.76 -13.64 -6.54
CA GLU A 37 15.76 -12.57 -6.66
C GLU A 37 15.41 -11.36 -5.78
N GLN A 38 14.12 -11.00 -5.68
CA GLN A 38 13.64 -9.93 -4.81
C GLN A 38 13.76 -10.26 -3.31
N ARG A 39 13.93 -11.54 -2.94
CA ARG A 39 14.16 -11.98 -1.55
C ARG A 39 15.61 -11.84 -1.10
N THR A 40 16.55 -11.66 -2.03
CA THR A 40 18.00 -11.74 -1.76
C THR A 40 18.75 -10.41 -1.70
N GLU A 41 18.10 -9.28 -1.97
CA GLU A 41 18.74 -7.97 -1.80
C GLU A 41 18.77 -7.57 -0.32
N ASP A 42 19.98 -7.71 0.27
CA ASP A 42 20.55 -6.96 1.40
C ASP A 42 19.55 -6.10 2.20
N GLU A 43 19.39 -6.40 3.50
CA GLU A 43 18.45 -5.77 4.44
C GLU A 43 18.52 -4.21 4.49
N GLU A 44 19.54 -3.59 3.90
CA GLU A 44 19.77 -2.13 3.88
C GLU A 44 19.37 -1.41 2.58
N LYS A 45 19.00 -2.11 1.49
CA LYS A 45 18.59 -1.49 0.20
C LYS A 45 17.12 -1.58 -0.26
N PRO A 46 16.15 -2.16 0.46
CA PRO A 46 14.81 -2.39 -0.11
C PRO A 46 13.96 -1.12 -0.29
N VAL A 47 14.43 0.04 0.22
CA VAL A 47 13.67 1.29 0.17
C VAL A 47 13.84 2.05 -1.16
N LYS A 48 14.89 1.76 -1.95
CA LYS A 48 15.15 2.46 -3.22
C LYS A 48 14.47 1.82 -4.44
N THR A 49 14.03 0.59 -4.30
CA THR A 49 13.32 -0.20 -5.31
C THR A 49 11.98 -0.62 -4.72
N ILE A 50 11.15 0.37 -4.34
CA ILE A 50 9.71 0.11 -4.26
C ILE A 50 9.30 -0.30 -5.67
N ASP A 51 8.97 -1.57 -5.86
CA ASP A 51 8.45 -2.06 -7.13
C ASP A 51 7.21 -1.22 -7.49
N SER A 52 7.07 -0.89 -8.77
CA SER A 52 5.91 -0.18 -9.32
C SER A 52 4.59 -0.75 -8.78
N THR A 53 4.50 -2.08 -8.63
CA THR A 53 3.31 -2.76 -8.10
C THR A 53 3.01 -2.42 -6.65
N LEU A 54 4.03 -2.24 -5.80
CA LEU A 54 3.87 -1.82 -4.40
C LEU A 54 3.47 -0.35 -4.32
N ALA A 55 4.06 0.51 -5.15
CA ALA A 55 3.67 1.92 -5.23
C ALA A 55 2.19 2.06 -5.64
N GLU A 56 1.77 1.34 -6.68
CA GLU A 56 0.37 1.30 -7.12
C GLU A 56 -0.57 0.82 -6.01
N PHE A 57 -0.17 -0.19 -5.23
CA PHE A 57 -0.99 -0.69 -4.13
C PHE A 57 -1.18 0.36 -3.03
N LEU A 58 -0.11 1.09 -2.67
CA LEU A 58 -0.19 2.17 -1.69
C LEU A 58 -1.03 3.35 -2.20
N GLU A 59 -0.99 3.62 -3.51
CA GLU A 59 -1.85 4.61 -4.16
C GLU A 59 -3.33 4.17 -4.12
N GLU A 60 -3.63 2.91 -4.41
CA GLU A 60 -4.98 2.35 -4.31
C GLU A 60 -5.54 2.41 -2.88
N VAL A 61 -4.69 2.17 -1.87
CA VAL A 61 -5.00 2.38 -0.45
C VAL A 61 -5.36 3.84 -0.18
N ALA A 62 -4.57 4.78 -0.71
CA ALA A 62 -4.82 6.21 -0.53
C ALA A 62 -6.10 6.67 -1.24
N ASP A 63 -6.34 6.20 -2.45
CA ASP A 63 -7.54 6.50 -3.23
C ASP A 63 -8.80 5.93 -2.57
N THR A 64 -8.73 4.72 -2.03
CA THR A 64 -9.85 4.12 -1.29
C THR A 64 -10.21 4.96 -0.05
N ALA A 65 -9.21 5.43 0.69
CA ALA A 65 -9.43 6.34 1.81
C ALA A 65 -10.07 7.66 1.35
N ASN A 66 -9.53 8.26 0.29
CA ASN A 66 -10.04 9.50 -0.28
C ASN A 66 -11.49 9.36 -0.80
N GLN A 67 -11.85 8.22 -1.38
CA GLN A 67 -13.22 7.90 -1.80
C GLN A 67 -14.19 7.80 -0.61
N GLY A 68 -13.71 7.27 0.52
CA GLY A 68 -14.42 7.31 1.80
C GLY A 68 -14.50 8.71 2.42
N GLY A 69 -13.88 9.70 1.80
CA GLY A 69 -13.76 11.07 2.29
C GLY A 69 -12.68 11.25 3.34
N TYR A 70 -11.89 10.22 3.65
CA TYR A 70 -10.88 10.21 4.71
C TYR A 70 -9.51 10.64 4.19
N GLY A 71 -8.72 11.26 5.07
CA GLY A 71 -7.29 11.44 4.84
C GLY A 71 -6.53 10.17 5.22
N VAL A 72 -5.42 9.88 4.55
CA VAL A 72 -4.49 8.83 5.02
C VAL A 72 -3.43 9.47 5.90
N ASN A 73 -3.21 8.90 7.09
CA ASN A 73 -2.09 9.31 7.92
C ASN A 73 -0.77 8.88 7.24
N LYS A 74 0.03 9.87 6.81
CA LYS A 74 1.30 9.61 6.10
C LYS A 74 2.27 8.72 6.88
N LYS A 75 2.31 8.84 8.20
CA LYS A 75 3.17 8.01 9.06
C LYS A 75 2.67 6.58 9.08
N SER A 76 1.36 6.38 9.19
CA SER A 76 0.75 5.05 9.14
C SER A 76 0.98 4.38 7.77
N LEU A 77 0.80 5.13 6.67
CA LEU A 77 1.07 4.63 5.33
C LEU A 77 2.55 4.25 5.11
N MET A 78 3.49 5.07 5.59
CA MET A 78 4.92 4.76 5.52
C MET A 78 5.27 3.52 6.36
N ASN A 79 4.67 3.38 7.55
CA ASN A 79 4.86 2.19 8.38
C ASN A 79 4.28 0.93 7.73
N ALA A 80 3.13 1.06 7.06
CA ALA A 80 2.53 -0.03 6.30
C ALA A 80 3.44 -0.45 5.14
N ALA A 81 3.96 0.51 4.36
CA ALA A 81 4.92 0.25 3.30
C ALA A 81 6.20 -0.44 3.81
N ALA A 82 6.76 0.02 4.93
CA ALA A 82 7.96 -0.58 5.51
C ALA A 82 7.71 -1.99 6.06
N SER A 83 6.59 -2.21 6.74
CA SER A 83 6.19 -3.52 7.26
C SER A 83 5.97 -4.51 6.12
N LEU A 84 5.38 -4.04 5.02
CA LEU A 84 5.16 -4.82 3.83
C LEU A 84 6.46 -5.23 3.13
N LEU A 85 7.40 -4.30 2.99
CA LEU A 85 8.74 -4.58 2.46
C LEU A 85 9.47 -5.61 3.32
N LEU A 86 9.50 -5.42 4.65
CA LEU A 86 10.12 -6.36 5.58
C LEU A 86 9.46 -7.74 5.50
N PHE A 87 8.14 -7.79 5.32
CA PHE A 87 7.39 -9.02 5.21
C PHE A 87 7.72 -9.79 3.92
N ILE A 88 7.71 -9.11 2.76
CA ILE A 88 8.11 -9.66 1.46
C ILE A 88 9.51 -10.31 1.55
N ILE A 89 10.41 -9.69 2.30
CA ILE A 89 11.80 -10.13 2.44
C ILE A 89 11.94 -11.29 3.44
N LYS A 90 11.21 -11.28 4.56
CA LYS A 90 11.57 -12.14 5.72
C LYS A 90 10.79 -13.44 5.87
N ASN A 91 9.49 -13.48 5.59
CA ASN A 91 8.65 -14.44 6.31
C ASN A 91 8.24 -15.71 5.56
N ASP A 92 8.49 -15.84 4.25
CA ASP A 92 7.96 -16.97 3.46
C ASP A 92 6.47 -17.28 3.73
N GLU A 93 5.70 -16.29 4.16
CA GLU A 93 4.27 -16.40 4.37
C GLU A 93 3.53 -16.05 3.08
N ASP A 94 2.36 -16.65 2.88
CA ASP A 94 1.55 -16.49 1.65
C ASP A 94 0.58 -15.30 1.77
N GLU A 95 0.30 -14.84 3.00
CA GLU A 95 -0.68 -13.79 3.27
C GLU A 95 -0.24 -12.87 4.42
N THR A 96 -0.48 -11.56 4.27
CA THR A 96 -0.31 -10.58 5.36
C THR A 96 -1.45 -9.60 5.45
N VAL A 97 -1.69 -9.10 6.66
CA VAL A 97 -2.67 -8.07 6.95
C VAL A 97 -1.97 -6.90 7.65
N ILE A 98 -2.18 -5.69 7.14
CA ILE A 98 -1.58 -4.46 7.65
C ILE A 98 -2.67 -3.44 7.95
N ASP A 99 -2.55 -2.75 9.09
CA ASP A 99 -3.47 -1.71 9.48
C ASP A 99 -2.94 -0.33 9.07
N VAL A 100 -3.79 0.45 8.39
CA VAL A 100 -3.53 1.85 8.04
C VAL A 100 -4.55 2.72 8.75
N GLU A 101 -4.05 3.56 9.65
CA GLU A 101 -4.84 4.54 10.36
C GLU A 101 -5.21 5.70 9.42
N LEU A 102 -6.50 5.99 9.41
CA LEU A 102 -7.07 7.11 8.69
C LEU A 102 -7.20 8.34 9.58
N GLU A 103 -7.12 9.49 8.94
CA GLU A 103 -7.50 10.76 9.51
C GLU A 103 -8.96 11.05 9.17
N LYS A 104 -9.63 11.78 10.07
CA LYS A 104 -11.02 12.21 9.87
C LYS A 104 -11.18 12.92 8.52
N PRO A 105 -12.40 12.91 7.96
CA PRO A 105 -12.63 13.46 6.64
C PRO A 105 -12.09 14.88 6.52
N MET A 106 -11.27 15.12 5.51
CA MET A 106 -10.87 16.49 5.22
C MET A 106 -12.15 17.22 4.80
N GLU A 107 -12.59 18.16 5.62
CA GLU A 107 -13.67 19.08 5.22
C GLU A 107 -13.25 19.64 3.87
N LYS A 108 -14.03 19.34 2.83
CA LYS A 108 -13.87 20.03 1.56
C LYS A 108 -14.03 21.49 1.88
N LYS A 109 -12.93 22.25 1.86
CA LYS A 109 -13.04 23.69 1.64
C LYS A 109 -13.74 23.79 0.29
N GLU A 110 -15.02 24.07 0.33
CA GLU A 110 -15.74 24.58 -0.82
C GLU A 110 -14.92 25.81 -1.25
N ASN A 111 -14.09 25.65 -2.28
CA ASN A 111 -13.58 26.79 -3.00
C ASN A 111 -14.82 27.38 -3.65
N GLY A 112 -15.45 28.30 -2.93
CA GLY A 112 -16.52 29.13 -3.43
C GLY A 112 -16.05 29.69 -4.77
N ASP A 113 -16.74 29.24 -5.80
CA ASP A 113 -16.70 29.77 -7.14
C ASP A 113 -17.15 31.24 -7.06
N ASP A 114 -16.22 32.14 -6.73
CA ASP A 114 -16.42 33.58 -6.95
C ASP A 114 -15.82 33.92 -8.31
N LYS A 115 -16.32 33.23 -9.36
CA LYS A 115 -16.44 33.86 -10.67
C LYS A 115 -17.57 34.89 -10.59
N LYS A 116 -17.31 36.02 -9.95
CA LYS A 116 -18.05 37.26 -10.24
C LYS A 116 -17.29 38.01 -11.32
N ASN A 117 -17.60 37.64 -12.55
CA ASN A 117 -17.63 38.62 -13.63
C ASN A 117 -18.81 39.54 -13.32
N ASP A 118 -18.54 40.74 -12.84
CA ASP A 118 -19.49 41.84 -12.96
C ASP A 118 -18.71 43.14 -13.16
N SER A 119 -18.83 43.66 -14.39
CA SER A 119 -18.61 45.05 -14.81
C SER A 119 -17.17 45.58 -14.92
#